data_AF-A0A955XUA9-F1
#
_entry.id   AF-A0A955XUA9-F1
#
_cell.length_a   1.000
_cell.length_b   1.000
_cell.length_c   1.000
_cell.angle_alpha   90.00
_cell.angle_beta   90.00
_cell.angle_gamma   90.00
#
_symmetry.space_group_name_H-M   'P 1'
#
loop_
_entity.id
_entity.type
_entity.pdbx_description
1 polymer ?
#
loop_
_entity_poly.entity_id
_entity_poly.type
_entity_poly.pdbx_seq_one_letter_code
_entity_poly.pdbx_strand_id
1 'polypeptide(L)'
;VDMELKDGAVALTRQADGGEIKLEVKLPAVISRADMPDEWVRFPPLPGIMKAKRKPLDTFSPEDLGVTPSPRVKILGYEAPPSRAAGQIVESVDQLVDKLVNEAKAV
;
A
#
# COMPACT_ATOMS: atom_id res chain seq x y z
N VAL A 1 -11.89 -2.36 -5.52
CA VAL A 1 -12.19 -2.85 -4.15
C VAL A 1 -13.55 -2.34 -3.75
N ASP A 2 -14.59 -3.10 -4.06
CA ASP A 2 -15.95 -2.82 -3.61
C ASP A 2 -16.09 -3.27 -2.15
N MET A 3 -16.66 -2.40 -1.32
CA MET A 3 -16.96 -2.69 0.08
C MET A 3 -18.43 -2.38 0.33
N GLU A 4 -19.17 -3.36 0.82
CA GLU A 4 -20.58 -3.21 1.16
C GLU A 4 -20.82 -3.57 2.61
N LEU A 5 -21.55 -2.71 3.32
CA LEU A 5 -21.99 -2.96 4.68
C LEU A 5 -23.33 -3.69 4.63
N LYS A 6 -23.36 -4.91 5.15
CA LYS A 6 -24.57 -5.70 5.41
C LYS A 6 -24.84 -5.70 6.91
N ASP A 7 -26.06 -6.00 7.32
CA ASP A 7 -26.46 -5.98 8.73
C ASP A 7 -25.55 -6.90 9.59
N GLY A 8 -24.56 -6.30 10.25
CA GLY A 8 -23.58 -6.99 11.10
C GLY A 8 -22.34 -7.56 10.40
N ALA A 9 -22.20 -7.43 9.08
CA ALA A 9 -21.08 -7.97 8.31
C ALA A 9 -20.63 -7.04 7.18
N VAL A 10 -19.37 -7.15 6.76
CA VAL A 10 -18.80 -6.37 5.65
C VAL A 10 -18.38 -7.32 4.55
N ALA A 11 -18.92 -7.11 3.34
CA ALA A 11 -18.49 -7.80 2.13
C ALA A 11 -17.39 -6.97 1.45
N LEU A 12 -16.27 -7.61 1.11
CA LEU A 12 -15.04 -6.97 0.65
C LEU A 12 -14.45 -7.77 -0.52
N THR A 13 -13.91 -7.09 -1.53
CA THR A 13 -13.12 -7.74 -2.59
C THR A 13 -11.65 -7.31 -2.49
N ARG A 14 -10.74 -8.23 -2.17
CA ARG A 14 -9.29 -7.97 -2.07
C ARG A 14 -8.57 -8.46 -3.31
N GLN A 15 -7.62 -7.68 -3.82
CA GLN A 15 -6.66 -8.13 -4.81
C GLN A 15 -5.65 -9.13 -4.19
N ALA A 16 -5.33 -10.17 -4.93
CA ALA A 16 -4.29 -11.14 -4.64
C ALA A 16 -3.54 -11.45 -5.94
N ASP A 17 -2.37 -12.09 -5.84
CA ASP A 17 -1.52 -12.36 -7.00
C ASP A 17 -2.23 -13.17 -8.11
N GLY A 18 -3.26 -13.94 -7.75
CA GLY A 18 -4.09 -14.73 -8.68
C GLY A 18 -5.41 -14.07 -9.12
N GLY A 19 -5.64 -12.79 -8.80
CA GLY A 19 -6.88 -12.07 -9.12
C GLY A 19 -7.63 -11.59 -7.88
N GLU A 20 -8.96 -11.65 -7.91
CA GLU A 20 -9.80 -11.07 -6.85
C GLU A 20 -10.39 -12.12 -5.90
N ILE A 21 -10.31 -11.85 -4.59
CA ILE A 21 -10.91 -12.66 -3.53
C ILE A 21 -12.07 -11.90 -2.90
N LYS A 22 -13.28 -12.46 -2.97
CA LYS A 22 -14.47 -11.96 -2.27
C LYS A 22 -14.54 -12.55 -0.87
N LEU A 23 -14.64 -11.70 0.14
CA LEU A 23 -14.65 -12.06 1.56
C LEU A 23 -15.87 -11.44 2.24
N GLU A 24 -16.42 -12.14 3.22
CA GLU A 24 -17.45 -11.62 4.12
C GLU A 24 -16.94 -11.74 5.56
N VAL A 25 -16.87 -10.62 6.27
CA VAL A 25 -16.28 -10.54 7.62
C VAL A 25 -17.31 -9.97 8.59
N LYS A 26 -17.51 -10.65 9.73
CA LYS A 26 -18.40 -10.18 10.80
C LYS A 26 -17.75 -9.04 11.58
N LEU A 27 -18.54 -8.05 11.99
CA LEU A 27 -18.07 -6.94 12.82
C LEU A 27 -17.93 -7.37 14.30
N PRO A 28 -16.96 -6.81 15.06
CA PRO A 28 -15.97 -5.80 14.67
C PRO A 28 -14.76 -6.39 13.92
N ALA A 29 -14.33 -5.71 12.86
CA ALA A 29 -13.20 -6.15 12.03
C ALA A 29 -12.26 -4.98 11.69
N VAL A 30 -10.97 -5.27 11.50
CA VAL A 30 -9.96 -4.32 11.05
C VAL A 30 -9.71 -4.51 9.56
N ILE A 31 -9.78 -3.42 8.80
CA ILE A 31 -9.64 -3.42 7.34
C ILE A 31 -8.51 -2.47 6.98
N SER A 32 -7.44 -3.00 6.38
CA SER A 32 -6.35 -2.20 5.81
C SER A 32 -6.55 -2.05 4.31
N ARG A 33 -6.59 -0.80 3.83
CA ARG A 33 -6.68 -0.49 2.39
C ARG A 33 -5.33 0.06 1.93
N ALA A 34 -4.66 -0.65 1.03
CA ALA A 34 -3.33 -0.29 0.53
C ALA A 34 -3.39 0.46 -0.81
N ASP A 35 -4.46 0.25 -1.58
CA ASP A 35 -4.68 0.73 -2.93
C ASP A 35 -5.93 1.61 -2.96
N MET A 36 -5.72 2.93 -2.87
CA MET A 36 -6.74 3.91 -3.19
C MET A 36 -6.30 4.62 -4.47
N PRO A 37 -6.94 4.32 -5.62
CA PRO A 37 -6.89 5.17 -6.80
C PRO A 37 -7.13 6.63 -6.44
N ASP A 38 -6.30 7.51 -6.99
CA ASP A 38 -6.29 8.93 -6.69
C ASP A 38 -7.66 9.58 -6.96
N GLU A 39 -8.45 9.03 -7.89
CA GLU A 39 -9.78 9.50 -8.24
C GLU A 39 -10.81 9.37 -7.11
N TRP A 40 -10.58 8.46 -6.15
CA TRP A 40 -11.46 8.29 -5.00
C TRP A 40 -11.07 9.19 -3.81
N VAL A 41 -9.90 9.83 -3.86
CA VAL A 41 -9.46 10.81 -2.86
C VAL A 41 -10.11 12.16 -3.18
N ARG A 42 -11.14 12.53 -2.42
CA ARG A 42 -11.82 13.82 -2.62
C ARG A 42 -10.99 14.96 -2.03
N PHE A 43 -10.75 16.01 -2.83
CA PHE A 43 -10.17 17.25 -2.31
C PHE A 43 -11.12 17.94 -1.33
N PRO A 44 -10.68 18.29 -0.11
CA PRO A 44 -11.53 18.94 0.87
C PRO A 44 -11.80 20.40 0.46
N PRO A 45 -13.05 20.89 0.54
CA PRO A 45 -13.36 22.28 0.22
C PRO A 45 -12.84 23.23 1.31
N LEU A 46 -12.52 24.48 0.95
CA LEU A 46 -11.98 25.50 1.87
C LEU A 46 -12.81 25.64 3.18
N PRO A 47 -14.15 25.69 3.16
CA PRO A 47 -14.95 25.71 4.38
C PRO A 47 -14.78 24.45 5.25
N GLY A 48 -14.57 23.28 4.62
CA GLY A 48 -14.31 22.01 5.31
C GLY A 48 -12.97 22.04 6.03
N ILE A 49 -11.93 22.59 5.39
CA ILE A 49 -10.60 22.76 5.99
C ILE A 49 -10.69 23.70 7.21
N MET A 50 -11.39 24.84 7.09
CA MET A 50 -11.56 25.78 8.20
C MET A 50 -12.34 25.18 9.38
N LYS A 51 -13.37 24.36 9.13
CA LYS A 51 -14.12 23.65 10.17
C LYS A 51 -13.28 22.56 10.84
N ALA A 52 -12.49 21.81 10.09
CA ALA A 52 -11.63 20.75 10.63
C ALA A 52 -10.59 21.32 11.60
N LYS A 53 -9.97 22.47 11.27
CA LYS A 53 -9.03 23.17 12.17
C LYS A 53 -9.64 23.63 13.50
N ARG A 54 -10.97 23.76 13.58
CA ARG A 54 -11.68 24.17 14.81
C ARG A 54 -12.11 22.98 15.67
N LYS A 55 -12.07 21.75 15.17
CA LYS A 55 -12.42 20.57 15.97
C LYS A 55 -11.34 20.35 17.03
N PRO A 56 -11.70 20.02 18.28
CA PRO A 56 -10.72 19.65 19.29
C PRO A 56 -9.95 18.41 18.81
N LEU A 57 -8.64 18.43 19.06
CA LEU A 57 -7.74 17.32 18.73
C LEU A 57 -7.22 16.76 20.05
N ASP A 58 -7.72 15.59 20.41
CA ASP A 58 -7.29 14.90 21.62
C ASP A 58 -5.95 14.20 21.34
N THR A 59 -4.92 14.58 22.10
CA THR A 59 -3.59 14.00 22.02
C THR A 59 -3.41 13.02 23.18
N PHE A 60 -3.15 11.75 22.88
CA PHE A 60 -2.85 10.72 23.86
C PHE A 60 -1.39 10.31 23.78
N SER A 61 -0.73 10.18 24.92
CA SER A 61 0.56 9.50 25.01
C SER A 61 0.35 7.98 25.11
N PRO A 62 1.35 7.15 24.75
CA PRO A 62 1.26 5.70 24.97
C PRO A 62 1.03 5.32 26.43
N GLU A 63 1.49 6.16 27.37
CA GLU A 63 1.32 5.98 28.81
C GLU A 63 -0.16 6.11 29.21
N ASP A 64 -0.90 7.05 28.61
CA ASP A 64 -2.34 7.25 28.84
C ASP A 64 -3.18 6.02 28.41
N LEU A 65 -2.64 5.21 27.50
CA LEU A 65 -3.27 3.99 26.98
C LEU A 65 -2.76 2.71 27.64
N GLY A 66 -1.83 2.81 28.61
CA GLY A 66 -1.24 1.66 29.30
C GLY A 66 -0.33 0.80 28.41
N VAL A 67 0.21 1.34 27.32
CA VAL A 67 1.05 0.61 26.36
C VAL A 67 2.52 1.01 26.52
N THR A 68 3.40 0.04 26.78
CA THR A 68 4.85 0.27 26.82
C THR A 68 5.49 -0.06 25.46
N PRO A 69 6.02 0.92 24.72
CA PRO A 69 6.68 0.66 23.45
C PRO A 69 8.06 0.04 23.68
N SER A 70 8.16 -1.29 23.54
CA SER A 70 9.45 -2.01 23.54
C SER A 70 9.81 -2.44 22.10
N PRO A 71 10.82 -1.82 21.47
CA PRO A 71 11.20 -2.17 20.10
C PRO A 71 11.81 -3.57 20.04
N ARG A 72 11.22 -4.44 19.23
CA ARG A 72 11.72 -5.82 18.99
C ARG A 72 12.74 -5.93 17.85
N VAL A 73 12.88 -4.88 17.06
CA VAL A 73 13.72 -4.85 15.87
C VAL A 73 14.74 -3.74 16.01
N LYS A 74 16.01 -4.05 15.75
CA LYS A 74 17.12 -3.08 15.71
C LYS A 74 17.51 -2.84 14.26
N ILE A 75 17.45 -1.59 13.83
CA ILE A 75 17.91 -1.18 12.50
C ILE A 75 19.43 -1.07 12.53
N LEU A 76 20.12 -1.77 11.61
CA LEU A 76 21.59 -1.85 11.60
C LEU A 76 22.22 -0.78 10.70
N GLY A 77 21.54 -0.35 9.65
CA GLY A 77 22.04 0.64 8.70
C GLY A 77 21.08 0.87 7.53
N TYR A 78 21.43 1.83 6.69
CA TYR A 78 20.72 2.16 5.46
C TYR A 78 21.74 2.33 4.35
N GLU A 79 21.49 1.72 3.20
CA GLU A 79 22.28 1.92 1.99
C GLU A 79 21.34 2.15 0.82
N ALA A 80 21.75 3.00 -0.13
CA ALA A 80 20.99 3.21 -1.34
C ALA A 80 21.05 1.97 -2.24
N PRO A 81 19.96 1.63 -2.97
CA PRO A 81 20.03 0.54 -3.93
C PRO A 81 21.09 0.84 -5.00
N PRO A 82 21.73 -0.21 -5.57
CA PRO A 82 22.73 -0.02 -6.61
C PRO A 82 22.14 0.70 -7.82
N SER A 83 22.92 1.58 -8.44
CA SER A 83 22.51 2.27 -9.66
C SER A 83 22.29 1.27 -10.79
N ARG A 84 21.23 1.46 -11.57
CA ARG A 84 20.97 0.64 -12.76
C ARG A 84 22.10 0.83 -13.78
N ALA A 85 22.67 -0.26 -14.29
CA ALA A 85 23.65 -0.22 -15.37
C ALA A 85 23.05 0.37 -16.65
N ALA A 86 23.88 0.98 -17.50
CA ALA A 86 23.45 1.48 -18.80
C ALA A 86 22.85 0.34 -19.64
N GLY A 87 21.67 0.58 -20.24
CA GLY A 87 21.07 -0.37 -21.17
C GLY A 87 21.90 -0.49 -22.46
N GLN A 88 21.71 -1.59 -23.17
CA GLN A 88 22.36 -1.82 -24.46
C GLN A 88 21.34 -1.68 -25.59
N ILE A 89 21.72 -0.94 -26.65
CA ILE A 89 20.94 -0.86 -27.88
C ILE A 89 21.29 -2.08 -28.74
N VAL A 90 20.26 -2.73 -29.28
CA VAL A 90 20.40 -3.88 -30.20
C VAL A 90 19.77 -3.55 -31.54
N GLU A 91 20.31 -4.11 -32.61
CA GLU A 91 19.96 -3.75 -33.99
C GLU A 91 18.93 -4.71 -34.62
N SER A 92 18.71 -5.89 -34.01
CA SER A 92 17.81 -6.90 -34.55
C SER A 92 17.06 -7.68 -33.45
N VAL A 93 15.93 -8.28 -33.85
CA VAL A 93 15.07 -9.08 -32.98
C VAL A 93 15.80 -10.35 -32.52
N ASP A 94 16.59 -10.98 -33.39
CA ASP A 94 17.35 -12.21 -33.04
C ASP A 94 18.40 -11.91 -31.96
N GLN A 95 19.14 -10.80 -32.08
CA GLN A 95 20.09 -10.35 -31.06
C GLN A 95 19.42 -9.99 -29.73
N LEU A 96 18.16 -9.54 -29.76
CA LEU A 96 17.39 -9.26 -28.55
C LEU A 96 17.01 -10.56 -27.83
N VAL A 97 16.55 -11.56 -28.58
CA VAL A 97 16.18 -12.88 -28.02
C VAL A 97 17.40 -13.57 -27.43
N ASP A 98 18.53 -13.57 -28.14
CA ASP A 98 19.78 -14.19 -27.66
C ASP A 98 20.27 -13.58 -26.35
N LYS A 99 20.19 -12.25 -26.20
CA LYS A 99 20.61 -11.56 -24.95
C LYS A 99 19.63 -11.78 -23.81
N LEU A 100 18.33 -11.86 -24.08
CA LEU A 100 17.33 -12.14 -23.04
C LEU A 100 17.45 -13.56 -22.49
N VAL A 101 17.70 -14.54 -23.36
CA VAL A 101 17.81 -15.95 -22.97
C VAL A 101 19.14 -16.25 -22.28
N ASN A 102 20.26 -15.76 -22.84
CA ASN A 102 21.59 -16.15 -22.36
C ASN A 102 22.16 -15.23 -21.26
N GLU A 103 21.92 -13.91 -21.35
CA GLU A 103 22.54 -12.94 -20.43
C GLU A 103 21.58 -12.51 -19.32
N ALA A 104 20.32 -12.25 -19.65
CA ALA A 104 19.34 -11.72 -18.69
C ALA A 104 18.55 -12.80 -17.92
N LYS A 105 18.58 -14.07 -18.37
CA LYS A 105 17.82 -15.22 -17.79
C LYS A 105 16.38 -14.84 -17.42
N ALA A 106 15.71 -14.12 -18.31
CA ALA A 106 14.39 -13.55 -18.06
C ALA A 106 13.23 -14.46 -18.50
N VAL A 107 13.54 -15.66 -19.01
CA VAL A 107 12.58 -16.69 -19.45
C VAL A 107 12.88 -18.00 -18.74
#